data_AF-A0A8T2LXD8-F1
#
_entry.id   AF-A0A8T2LXD8-F1
#
_cell.length_a   1.000
_cell.length_b   1.000
_cell.length_c   1.000
_cell.angle_alpha   90.00
_cell.angle_beta   90.00
_cell.angle_gamma   90.00
#
_symmetry.space_group_name_H-M   'P 1'
#
loop_
_entity.id
_entity.type
_entity.pdbx_description
1 polymer ?
#
loop_
_entity_poly.entity_id
_entity_poly.type
_entity_poly.pdbx_seq_one_letter_code
_entity_poly.pdbx_strand_id
1 'polypeptide(L)'
;MLVKLVWHYGKSSLKRGELERVVHFLLGLKERLNRMSGSSLLCFCVLLQCVSSAVIPTGVRRNDSPIIGVLAQEVKTPTPGKNAYIAASYVKYLESAGARVVPVMINKSEEEYTQLFKSISGILFPGGSASIESSGYAKAAGIFYRLALEANSKGDYFPVWGTCLGFEKLMLLTSEKKLLSRTNTSGVALPLSFTSELNKSRMFKDFPAHLMTSLANEPLTENSHKWSITTKSFKGNEKLKKFYRILSTNTDGQKEFVSTVEAYDYPVYGTQWHPEKNAFEWTRPYIPHTPSAIKTTFYMADFFVNEAKKSLHSFSSQEEEQNALIYNYSPSYTGKTSIFEQIYYFE
;
A
#
# COMPACT_ATOMS: atom_id res chain seq x y z
N MET A 1 1.31 35.75 34.76
CA MET A 1 1.12 35.18 33.41
C MET A 1 1.67 33.75 33.29
N LEU A 2 2.90 33.45 33.74
CA LEU A 2 3.48 32.10 33.67
C LEU A 2 2.70 30.99 34.42
N VAL A 3 2.08 31.30 35.56
CA VAL A 3 1.27 30.31 36.31
C VAL A 3 0.00 29.90 35.54
N LYS A 4 -0.52 30.77 34.65
CA LYS A 4 -1.65 30.43 33.76
C LYS A 4 -1.23 29.54 32.58
N LEU A 5 0.03 29.58 32.14
CA LEU A 5 0.55 28.70 31.07
C LEU A 5 0.67 27.24 31.56
N VAL A 6 1.14 27.05 32.81
CA VAL A 6 1.26 25.70 33.40
C VAL A 6 -0.10 25.06 33.64
N TRP A 7 -1.12 25.86 33.96
CA TRP A 7 -2.47 25.33 34.19
C TRP A 7 -3.21 24.96 32.90
N HIS A 8 -2.89 25.60 31.77
CA HIS A 8 -3.50 25.26 30.47
C HIS A 8 -2.90 23.99 29.83
N TYR A 9 -1.67 23.62 30.18
CA TYR A 9 -1.01 22.38 29.72
C TYR A 9 -1.16 21.18 30.68
N GLY A 10 -1.77 21.38 31.85
CA GLY A 10 -1.88 20.39 32.93
C GLY A 10 -2.90 19.27 32.74
N LYS A 11 -3.29 18.92 31.51
CA LYS A 11 -4.16 17.76 31.24
C LYS A 11 -3.53 16.67 30.35
N SER A 12 -2.24 16.75 30.03
CA SER A 12 -1.52 15.66 29.34
C SER A 12 -0.19 15.30 30.01
N SER A 13 -0.14 14.06 30.52
CA SER A 13 1.00 13.13 30.63
C SER A 13 2.38 13.57 31.17
N LEU A 14 2.53 14.65 31.94
CA LEU A 14 3.82 14.93 32.61
C LEU A 14 3.86 14.31 34.02
N LYS A 15 4.88 13.51 34.32
CA LYS A 15 5.05 12.90 35.65
C LYS A 15 5.40 14.00 36.67
N ARG A 16 4.93 13.88 37.91
CA ARG A 16 5.06 14.91 38.97
C ARG A 16 6.47 15.49 39.14
N GLY A 17 7.51 14.67 38.98
CA GLY A 17 8.91 15.09 39.06
C GLY A 17 9.43 15.91 37.87
N GLU A 18 8.77 15.86 36.71
CA GLU A 18 9.11 16.70 35.55
C GLU A 18 8.53 18.12 35.73
N LEU A 19 7.36 18.22 36.36
CA LEU A 19 6.74 19.51 36.69
C LEU A 19 7.63 20.32 37.66
N GLU A 20 8.21 19.67 38.67
CA GLU A 20 9.12 20.30 39.63
C GLU A 20 10.39 20.83 38.96
N ARG A 21 10.96 20.09 38.01
CA ARG A 21 12.13 20.53 37.23
C ARG A 21 11.81 21.75 36.37
N VAL A 22 10.64 21.76 35.74
CA VAL A 22 10.18 22.91 34.94
C VAL A 22 9.98 24.14 35.84
N VAL A 23 9.38 23.98 37.02
CA VAL A 23 9.20 25.09 37.97
C VAL A 23 10.55 25.64 38.46
N HIS A 24 11.50 24.78 38.83
CA HIS A 24 12.84 25.21 39.24
C HIS A 24 13.60 25.93 38.13
N PHE A 25 13.50 25.42 36.90
CA PHE A 25 14.09 26.07 35.72
C PHE A 25 13.52 27.47 35.50
N LEU A 26 12.19 27.63 35.59
CA LEU A 26 11.51 28.91 35.40
C LEU A 26 11.84 29.93 36.50
N LEU A 27 12.00 29.48 37.75
CA LEU A 27 12.43 30.34 38.85
C LEU A 27 13.87 30.83 38.66
N GLY A 28 14.79 29.95 38.25
CA GLY A 28 16.16 30.33 37.92
C GLY A 28 16.25 31.27 36.72
N LEU A 29 15.37 31.10 35.72
CA LEU A 29 15.29 32.00 34.57
C LEU A 29 14.84 33.41 34.98
N LYS A 30 13.86 33.51 35.89
CA LYS A 30 13.34 34.78 36.42
C LYS A 30 14.42 35.57 37.17
N GLU A 31 15.21 34.90 38.01
CA GLU A 31 16.29 35.56 38.75
C GLU A 31 17.41 36.06 37.82
N ARG A 32 17.74 35.29 36.77
CA ARG A 32 18.73 35.70 35.77
C ARG A 32 18.25 36.89 34.94
N LEU A 33 16.99 36.88 34.50
CA LEU A 33 16.38 38.00 33.76
C LEU A 33 16.37 39.31 34.56
N ASN A 34 16.11 39.24 35.86
CA ASN A 34 16.12 40.41 36.75
C ASN A 34 17.52 41.01 36.96
N ARG A 35 18.59 40.29 36.63
CA ARG A 35 19.98 40.76 36.77
C ARG A 35 20.62 41.20 35.45
N MET A 36 19.87 41.15 34.34
CA MET A 36 20.38 41.49 33.02
C MET A 36 20.30 43.00 32.75
N SER A 37 21.36 43.56 32.17
CA SER A 37 21.36 44.95 31.69
C SER A 37 20.38 45.13 30.51
N GLY A 38 19.88 46.34 30.27
CA GLY A 38 18.84 46.61 29.26
C GLY A 38 19.19 46.13 27.84
N SER A 39 20.46 46.19 27.45
CA SER A 39 20.98 45.67 26.17
C SER A 39 21.04 44.15 26.12
N SER A 40 21.31 43.49 27.26
CA SER A 40 21.27 42.02 27.38
C SER A 40 19.84 41.48 27.31
N LEU A 41 18.87 42.20 27.87
CA LEU A 41 17.45 41.83 27.84
C LEU A 41 16.89 41.90 26.41
N LEU A 42 17.29 42.91 25.63
CA LEU A 42 16.92 43.05 24.22
C LEU A 42 17.44 41.88 23.36
N CYS A 43 18.69 41.47 23.59
CA CYS A 43 19.30 40.32 22.89
C CYS A 43 18.61 38.99 23.24
N PHE A 44 18.19 38.83 24.50
CA PHE A 44 17.41 37.66 24.95
C PHE A 44 15.99 37.63 24.36
N CYS A 45 15.33 38.78 24.23
CA CYS A 45 14.03 38.89 23.56
C CYS A 45 14.11 38.57 22.06
N VAL A 46 15.17 39.01 21.37
CA VAL A 46 15.42 38.65 19.96
C VAL A 46 15.71 37.16 19.82
N LEU A 47 16.50 36.57 20.71
CA LEU A 47 16.74 35.12 20.76
C LEU A 47 15.44 34.33 21.04
N LEU A 48 14.58 34.79 21.95
CA LEU A 48 13.27 34.18 22.20
C LEU A 48 12.32 34.29 21.00
N GLN A 49 12.35 35.39 20.25
CA GLN A 49 11.61 35.52 19.00
C GLN A 49 12.13 34.53 17.94
N CYS A 50 13.46 34.37 17.81
CA CYS A 50 14.06 33.37 16.93
C CYS A 50 13.74 31.92 17.37
N VAL A 51 13.67 31.64 18.68
CA VAL A 51 13.32 30.30 19.21
C VAL A 51 11.81 30.03 19.13
N SER A 52 10.96 31.07 19.18
CA SER A 52 9.51 30.93 18.95
C SER A 52 9.14 30.63 17.48
N SER A 53 10.08 30.84 16.56
CA SER A 53 9.96 30.45 15.15
C SER A 53 10.58 29.08 14.83
N ALA A 54 11.14 28.39 15.84
CA ALA A 54 11.48 26.99 15.69
C ALA A 54 10.16 26.20 15.65
N VAL A 55 9.66 25.99 14.43
CA VAL A 55 8.64 24.98 14.15
C VAL A 55 9.18 23.69 14.74
N ILE A 56 8.67 23.28 15.90
CA ILE A 56 8.86 21.92 16.40
C ILE A 56 8.36 21.05 15.24
N PRO A 57 9.21 20.20 14.64
CA PRO A 57 8.73 19.29 13.62
C PRO A 57 7.61 18.50 14.26
N THR A 58 6.36 18.77 13.88
CA THR A 58 5.26 17.87 14.18
C THR A 58 5.69 16.57 13.54
N GLY A 59 6.09 15.59 14.35
CA GLY A 59 6.57 14.31 13.86
C GLY A 59 5.62 13.81 12.78
N VAL A 60 6.17 13.25 11.69
CA VAL A 60 5.37 12.71 10.58
C VAL A 60 4.28 11.83 11.19
N ARG A 61 3.03 12.27 11.10
CA ARG A 61 1.90 11.56 11.70
C ARG A 61 1.78 10.23 10.96
N ARG A 62 1.98 9.14 11.69
CA ARG A 62 2.02 7.77 11.16
C ARG A 62 0.84 6.98 11.70
N ASN A 63 0.13 6.28 10.83
CA ASN A 63 -0.90 5.33 11.22
C ASN A 63 -0.26 3.96 11.45
N ASP A 64 -0.09 3.55 12.71
CA ASP A 64 0.53 2.27 13.08
C ASP A 64 -0.45 1.07 13.04
N SER A 65 -1.72 1.31 12.73
CA SER A 65 -2.75 0.28 12.62
C SER A 65 -3.47 0.33 11.27
N PRO A 66 -2.73 0.34 10.13
CA PRO A 66 -3.31 0.56 8.81
C PRO A 66 -4.31 -0.54 8.46
N ILE A 67 -5.40 -0.15 7.79
CA ILE A 67 -6.42 -1.06 7.28
C ILE A 67 -6.41 -0.97 5.77
N ILE A 68 -6.18 -2.08 5.08
CA ILE A 68 -6.08 -2.11 3.63
C ILE A 68 -7.27 -2.87 3.06
N GLY A 69 -7.94 -2.26 2.08
CA GLY A 69 -8.99 -2.93 1.32
C GLY A 69 -8.42 -3.96 0.35
N VAL A 70 -9.01 -5.14 0.26
CA VAL A 70 -8.72 -6.12 -0.82
C VAL A 70 -9.97 -6.30 -1.66
N LEU A 71 -9.88 -5.99 -2.94
CA LEU A 71 -11.02 -6.03 -3.85
C LEU A 71 -11.45 -7.46 -4.16
N ALA A 72 -12.70 -7.80 -3.83
CA ALA A 72 -13.32 -9.05 -4.25
C ALA A 72 -13.56 -9.08 -5.76
N GLN A 73 -13.76 -10.26 -6.31
CA GLN A 73 -14.08 -10.44 -7.73
C GLN A 73 -15.12 -11.53 -7.92
N GLU A 74 -15.76 -11.57 -9.08
CA GLU A 74 -16.83 -12.52 -9.39
C GLU A 74 -16.33 -13.97 -9.32
N VAL A 75 -17.18 -14.84 -8.77
CA VAL A 75 -17.05 -16.28 -8.96
C VAL A 75 -17.55 -16.61 -10.37
N LYS A 76 -16.75 -17.37 -11.14
CA LYS A 76 -17.08 -17.73 -12.54
C LYS A 76 -18.44 -18.43 -12.69
N THR A 77 -18.79 -19.27 -11.72
CA THR A 77 -20.07 -19.99 -11.66
C THR A 77 -20.65 -19.77 -10.26
N PRO A 78 -21.40 -18.69 -10.05
CA PRO A 78 -21.91 -18.34 -8.73
C PRO A 78 -22.94 -19.37 -8.26
N THR A 79 -22.93 -19.63 -6.97
CA THR A 79 -23.95 -20.41 -6.26
C THR A 79 -24.53 -19.54 -5.15
N PRO A 80 -25.74 -19.82 -4.61
CA PRO A 80 -26.28 -19.05 -3.49
C PRO A 80 -25.25 -18.84 -2.37
N GLY A 81 -25.06 -17.58 -1.96
CA GLY A 81 -24.06 -17.18 -0.96
C GLY A 81 -22.59 -17.15 -1.43
N LYS A 82 -22.31 -17.36 -2.73
CA LYS A 82 -20.95 -17.35 -3.31
C LYS A 82 -20.95 -16.64 -4.66
N ASN A 83 -21.15 -15.33 -4.64
CA ASN A 83 -21.16 -14.47 -5.83
C ASN A 83 -19.79 -13.83 -6.08
N ALA A 84 -19.06 -13.50 -5.02
CA ALA A 84 -17.73 -12.93 -5.09
C ALA A 84 -16.73 -13.70 -4.22
N TYR A 85 -15.44 -13.50 -4.46
CA TYR A 85 -14.38 -14.14 -3.69
C TYR A 85 -13.11 -13.30 -3.56
N ILE A 86 -12.33 -13.63 -2.54
CA ILE A 86 -10.94 -13.19 -2.35
C ILE A 86 -10.11 -14.44 -1.99
N ALA A 87 -8.99 -14.66 -2.70
CA ALA A 87 -8.04 -15.71 -2.32
C ALA A 87 -7.36 -15.32 -1.00
N ALA A 88 -7.30 -16.25 -0.04
CA ALA A 88 -6.81 -15.98 1.31
C ALA A 88 -5.32 -15.59 1.35
N SER A 89 -4.54 -15.95 0.32
CA SER A 89 -3.15 -15.54 0.18
C SER A 89 -2.97 -14.02 0.17
N TYR A 90 -3.88 -13.24 -0.42
CA TYR A 90 -3.81 -11.77 -0.37
C TYR A 90 -4.06 -11.21 1.03
N VAL A 91 -4.92 -11.85 1.82
CA VAL A 91 -5.18 -11.46 3.20
C VAL A 91 -3.93 -11.73 4.04
N LYS A 92 -3.41 -12.96 4.00
CA LYS A 92 -2.18 -13.38 4.70
C LYS A 92 -0.98 -12.51 4.31
N TYR A 93 -0.87 -12.15 3.04
CA TYR A 93 0.16 -11.28 2.52
C TYR A 93 0.21 -9.93 3.24
N LEU A 94 -0.91 -9.22 3.32
CA LEU A 94 -0.98 -7.92 3.99
C LEU A 94 -0.84 -8.05 5.51
N GLU A 95 -1.46 -9.06 6.12
CA GLU A 95 -1.37 -9.29 7.57
C GLU A 95 0.06 -9.64 8.02
N SER A 96 0.83 -10.35 7.18
CA SER A 96 2.22 -10.69 7.48
C SER A 96 3.14 -9.47 7.65
N ALA A 97 2.73 -8.32 7.11
CA ALA A 97 3.42 -7.04 7.21
C ALA A 97 2.78 -6.07 8.23
N GLY A 98 1.78 -6.53 9.00
CA GLY A 98 1.18 -5.76 10.08
C GLY A 98 0.04 -4.82 9.67
N ALA A 99 -0.65 -5.10 8.56
CA ALA A 99 -1.93 -4.46 8.24
C ALA A 99 -3.11 -5.34 8.63
N ARG A 100 -4.27 -4.72 8.87
CA ARG A 100 -5.56 -5.43 8.91
C ARG A 100 -6.25 -5.31 7.55
N VAL A 101 -7.14 -6.24 7.25
CA VAL A 101 -7.80 -6.30 5.92
C VAL A 101 -9.30 -6.08 6.03
N VAL A 102 -9.84 -5.30 5.10
CA VAL A 102 -11.27 -5.19 4.82
C VAL A 102 -11.55 -5.77 3.43
N PRO A 103 -12.45 -6.73 3.28
CA PRO A 103 -12.85 -7.19 1.96
C PRO A 103 -13.75 -6.12 1.29
N VAL A 104 -13.31 -5.62 0.13
CA VAL A 104 -14.06 -4.63 -0.64
C VAL A 104 -14.99 -5.37 -1.60
N MET A 105 -16.29 -5.34 -1.33
CA MET A 105 -17.29 -6.03 -2.14
C MET A 105 -17.45 -5.40 -3.51
N ILE A 106 -17.78 -6.20 -4.52
CA ILE A 106 -18.17 -5.72 -5.85
C ILE A 106 -19.64 -5.27 -5.86
N ASN A 107 -20.05 -4.59 -6.92
CA ASN A 107 -21.44 -4.20 -7.18
C ASN A 107 -22.09 -3.28 -6.11
N LYS A 108 -21.29 -2.58 -5.30
CA LYS A 108 -21.76 -1.50 -4.41
C LYS A 108 -21.96 -0.16 -5.13
N SER A 109 -22.67 0.76 -4.48
CA SER A 109 -22.87 2.12 -4.99
C SER A 109 -21.58 2.95 -4.91
N GLU A 110 -21.52 4.05 -5.64
CA GLU A 110 -20.36 4.96 -5.58
C GLU A 110 -20.23 5.63 -4.20
N GLU A 111 -21.36 5.91 -3.55
CA GLU A 111 -21.44 6.44 -2.19
C GLU A 111 -20.86 5.45 -1.18
N GLU A 112 -21.24 4.17 -1.27
CA GLU A 112 -20.70 3.11 -0.40
C GLU A 112 -19.18 2.99 -0.58
N TYR A 113 -18.68 2.99 -1.82
CA TYR A 113 -17.23 2.97 -2.07
C TYR A 113 -16.52 4.22 -1.56
N THR A 114 -17.14 5.39 -1.72
CA THR A 114 -16.55 6.67 -1.25
C THR A 114 -16.49 6.71 0.27
N GLN A 115 -17.50 6.18 0.97
CA GLN A 115 -17.48 6.04 2.42
C GLN A 115 -16.36 5.09 2.85
N LEU A 116 -16.27 3.90 2.24
CA LEU A 116 -15.23 2.93 2.56
C LEU A 116 -13.81 3.46 2.27
N PHE A 117 -13.63 4.18 1.16
CA PHE A 117 -12.36 4.81 0.79
C PHE A 117 -11.84 5.74 1.88
N LYS A 118 -12.71 6.54 2.50
CA LYS A 118 -12.36 7.46 3.60
C LYS A 118 -12.01 6.74 4.91
N SER A 119 -12.38 5.47 5.03
CA SER A 119 -12.17 4.66 6.23
C SER A 119 -10.90 3.81 6.19
N ILE A 120 -10.50 3.35 5.00
CA ILE A 120 -9.33 2.49 4.79
C ILE A 120 -8.09 3.30 4.39
N SER A 121 -6.91 2.76 4.67
CA SER A 121 -5.61 3.41 4.50
C SER A 121 -4.92 3.10 3.16
N GLY A 122 -5.52 2.29 2.31
CA GLY A 122 -5.00 1.87 1.01
C GLY A 122 -5.83 0.76 0.39
N ILE A 123 -5.58 0.42 -0.88
CA ILE A 123 -6.31 -0.66 -1.56
C ILE A 123 -5.43 -1.55 -2.44
N LEU A 124 -5.71 -2.85 -2.41
CA LEU A 124 -5.11 -3.86 -3.27
C LEU A 124 -6.16 -4.42 -4.25
N PHE A 125 -5.82 -4.37 -5.53
CA PHE A 125 -6.51 -5.03 -6.63
C PHE A 125 -5.82 -6.39 -6.88
N PRO A 126 -6.41 -7.51 -6.42
CA PRO A 126 -5.75 -8.82 -6.54
C PRO A 126 -5.76 -9.34 -7.98
N GLY A 127 -4.99 -10.41 -8.19
CA GLY A 127 -5.04 -11.20 -9.41
C GLY A 127 -6.35 -11.98 -9.54
N GLY A 128 -6.63 -12.51 -10.72
CA GLY A 128 -7.94 -13.09 -10.99
C GLY A 128 -8.24 -13.32 -12.46
N SER A 129 -9.53 -13.56 -12.76
CA SER A 129 -10.00 -13.79 -14.13
C SER A 129 -11.27 -13.01 -14.49
N ALA A 130 -11.70 -12.06 -13.66
CA ALA A 130 -12.81 -11.18 -13.97
C ALA A 130 -12.50 -10.30 -15.20
N SER A 131 -13.52 -9.86 -15.93
CA SER A 131 -13.34 -8.92 -17.05
C SER A 131 -12.77 -7.59 -16.53
N ILE A 132 -11.61 -7.14 -16.99
CA ILE A 132 -11.04 -5.83 -16.57
C ILE A 132 -11.83 -4.62 -17.10
N GLU A 133 -12.86 -4.84 -17.91
CA GLU A 133 -13.66 -3.79 -18.54
C GLU A 133 -15.07 -3.68 -17.94
N SER A 134 -15.75 -4.82 -17.82
CA SER A 134 -17.21 -4.87 -17.62
C SER A 134 -17.65 -5.54 -16.32
N SER A 135 -16.71 -6.07 -15.53
CA SER A 135 -17.02 -6.68 -14.24
C SER A 135 -17.31 -5.65 -13.15
N GLY A 136 -17.97 -6.08 -12.08
CA GLY A 136 -18.08 -5.35 -10.83
C GLY A 136 -16.71 -5.07 -10.21
N TYR A 137 -15.75 -5.99 -10.35
CA TYR A 137 -14.33 -5.75 -10.02
C TYR A 137 -13.78 -4.55 -10.80
N ALA A 138 -13.98 -4.52 -12.12
CA ALA A 138 -13.46 -3.47 -12.98
C ALA A 138 -14.08 -2.10 -12.68
N LYS A 139 -15.39 -2.07 -12.35
CA LYS A 139 -16.09 -0.86 -11.93
C LYS A 139 -15.55 -0.35 -10.60
N ALA A 140 -15.49 -1.21 -9.58
CA ALA A 140 -14.99 -0.86 -8.25
C ALA A 140 -13.54 -0.36 -8.30
N ALA A 141 -12.65 -1.08 -8.99
CA ALA A 141 -11.25 -0.67 -9.16
C ALA A 141 -11.13 0.71 -9.83
N GLY A 142 -11.98 1.01 -10.83
CA GLY A 142 -12.01 2.32 -11.47
C GLY A 142 -12.42 3.46 -10.52
N ILE A 143 -13.41 3.22 -9.65
CA ILE A 143 -13.85 4.18 -8.64
C ILE A 143 -12.74 4.44 -7.64
N PHE A 144 -12.16 3.39 -7.03
CA PHE A 144 -11.06 3.54 -6.07
C PHE A 144 -9.81 4.18 -6.68
N TYR A 145 -9.46 3.84 -7.91
CA TYR A 145 -8.34 4.47 -8.61
C TYR A 145 -8.56 5.97 -8.78
N ARG A 146 -9.75 6.39 -9.23
CA ARG A 146 -10.09 7.81 -9.37
C ARG A 146 -10.05 8.54 -8.02
N LEU A 147 -10.67 7.98 -6.98
CA LEU A 147 -10.66 8.55 -5.64
C LEU A 147 -9.23 8.68 -5.10
N ALA A 148 -8.40 7.67 -5.30
CA ALA A 148 -6.99 7.71 -4.90
C ALA A 148 -6.21 8.81 -5.62
N LEU A 149 -6.34 8.95 -6.94
CA LEU A 149 -5.65 10.03 -7.68
C LEU A 149 -6.12 11.42 -7.21
N GLU A 150 -7.42 11.59 -6.99
CA GLU A 150 -7.99 12.85 -6.50
C GLU A 150 -7.47 13.19 -5.08
N ALA A 151 -7.48 12.23 -4.17
CA ALA A 151 -6.97 12.39 -2.81
C ALA A 151 -5.49 12.76 -2.81
N ASN A 152 -4.65 11.98 -3.50
CA ASN A 152 -3.21 12.23 -3.57
C ASN A 152 -2.89 13.60 -4.20
N SER A 153 -3.65 14.02 -5.22
CA SER A 153 -3.50 15.36 -5.83
C SER A 153 -3.80 16.50 -4.85
N LYS A 154 -4.61 16.25 -3.82
CA LYS A 154 -4.95 17.19 -2.75
C LYS A 154 -4.06 17.05 -1.51
N GLY A 155 -3.02 16.21 -1.58
CA GLY A 155 -2.11 15.94 -0.46
C GLY A 155 -2.62 14.91 0.55
N ASP A 156 -3.71 14.21 0.23
CA ASP A 156 -4.26 13.12 1.04
C ASP A 156 -3.72 11.77 0.53
N TYR A 157 -2.75 11.23 1.25
CA TYR A 157 -1.96 10.11 0.78
C TYR A 157 -2.77 8.80 0.83
N PHE A 158 -2.95 8.16 -0.32
CA PHE A 158 -3.67 6.89 -0.43
C PHE A 158 -3.02 5.95 -1.45
N PRO A 159 -2.35 4.88 -1.02
CA PRO A 159 -1.64 3.97 -1.92
C PRO A 159 -2.56 2.93 -2.58
N VAL A 160 -2.25 2.58 -3.82
CA VAL A 160 -2.95 1.59 -4.64
C VAL A 160 -1.95 0.53 -5.10
N TRP A 161 -2.29 -0.75 -4.93
CA TRP A 161 -1.51 -1.88 -5.42
C TRP A 161 -2.31 -2.71 -6.42
N GLY A 162 -1.72 -3.08 -7.55
CA GLY A 162 -2.29 -4.04 -8.49
C GLY A 162 -1.41 -5.28 -8.67
N THR A 163 -1.98 -6.47 -8.47
CA THR A 163 -1.32 -7.76 -8.75
C THR A 163 -1.99 -8.44 -9.93
N CYS A 164 -1.22 -8.87 -10.94
CA CYS A 164 -1.69 -9.63 -12.11
C CYS A 164 -2.91 -8.97 -12.79
N LEU A 165 -4.13 -9.45 -12.58
CA LEU A 165 -5.37 -8.81 -13.05
C LEU A 165 -5.47 -7.33 -12.60
N GLY A 166 -5.06 -7.02 -11.37
CA GLY A 166 -5.02 -5.65 -10.87
C GLY A 166 -3.99 -4.79 -11.60
N PHE A 167 -2.84 -5.36 -11.95
CA PHE A 167 -1.84 -4.69 -12.79
C PHE A 167 -2.39 -4.41 -14.20
N GLU A 168 -3.03 -5.41 -14.82
CA GLU A 168 -3.72 -5.25 -16.11
C GLU A 168 -4.78 -4.14 -16.05
N LYS A 169 -5.55 -4.09 -14.96
CA LYS A 169 -6.56 -3.06 -14.74
C LYS A 169 -5.94 -1.67 -14.59
N LEU A 170 -4.83 -1.53 -13.85
CA LEU A 170 -4.10 -0.26 -13.75
C LEU A 170 -3.61 0.21 -15.13
N MET A 171 -3.05 -0.69 -15.94
CA MET A 171 -2.61 -0.35 -17.30
C MET A 171 -3.79 0.15 -18.16
N LEU A 172 -4.95 -0.51 -18.07
CA LEU A 172 -6.16 -0.08 -18.77
C LEU A 172 -6.67 1.29 -18.28
N LEU A 173 -6.74 1.50 -16.96
CA LEU A 173 -7.24 2.74 -16.36
C LEU A 173 -6.36 3.95 -16.74
N THR A 174 -5.04 3.81 -16.69
CA THR A 174 -4.11 4.90 -17.02
C THR A 174 -4.01 5.15 -18.53
N SER A 175 -4.01 4.09 -19.35
CA SER A 175 -3.84 4.23 -20.79
C SER A 175 -5.13 4.55 -21.54
N GLU A 176 -6.29 4.23 -20.93
CA GLU A 176 -7.62 4.22 -21.54
C GLU A 176 -7.70 3.37 -22.83
N LYS A 177 -6.80 2.39 -22.97
CA LYS A 177 -6.68 1.54 -24.17
C LYS A 177 -6.45 0.08 -23.79
N LYS A 178 -6.96 -0.82 -24.63
CA LYS A 178 -6.69 -2.26 -24.52
C LYS A 178 -5.33 -2.56 -25.17
N LEU A 179 -4.27 -2.54 -24.36
CA LEU A 179 -2.88 -2.68 -24.84
C LEU A 179 -2.25 -4.04 -24.54
N LEU A 180 -2.99 -4.93 -23.89
CA LEU A 180 -2.49 -6.25 -23.50
C LEU A 180 -2.27 -7.14 -24.72
N SER A 181 -1.25 -7.97 -24.65
CA SER A 181 -0.86 -8.95 -25.65
C SER A 181 -0.75 -10.32 -25.01
N ARG A 182 -1.12 -11.36 -25.77
CA ARG A 182 -0.99 -12.72 -25.28
C ARG A 182 0.48 -13.11 -25.14
N THR A 183 0.80 -13.75 -24.02
CA THR A 183 2.13 -14.25 -23.63
C THR A 183 2.04 -15.67 -23.08
N ASN A 184 3.13 -16.43 -23.14
CA ASN A 184 3.19 -17.81 -22.63
C ASN A 184 3.68 -17.87 -21.17
N THR A 185 2.84 -17.38 -20.25
CA THR A 185 3.22 -17.13 -18.84
C THR A 185 2.15 -17.62 -17.84
N SER A 186 1.40 -18.66 -18.21
CA SER A 186 0.26 -19.17 -17.43
C SER A 186 0.65 -20.16 -16.31
N GLY A 187 1.91 -20.17 -15.89
CA GLY A 187 2.42 -21.06 -14.84
C GLY A 187 3.92 -21.26 -14.94
N VAL A 188 4.69 -20.23 -14.58
CA VAL A 188 6.17 -20.25 -14.61
C VAL A 188 6.73 -19.37 -13.50
N ALA A 189 7.85 -19.78 -12.89
CA ALA A 189 8.61 -18.91 -11.99
C ALA A 189 9.73 -18.22 -12.77
N LEU A 190 9.86 -16.90 -12.62
CA LEU A 190 10.84 -16.08 -13.34
C LEU A 190 11.68 -15.22 -12.38
N PRO A 191 12.95 -14.93 -12.71
CA PRO A 191 13.67 -13.81 -12.11
C PRO A 191 13.07 -12.48 -12.58
N LEU A 192 13.57 -11.34 -12.10
CA LEU A 192 13.21 -10.01 -12.59
C LEU A 192 14.37 -9.40 -13.36
N SER A 193 14.14 -9.04 -14.62
CA SER A 193 15.09 -8.22 -15.38
C SER A 193 14.89 -6.76 -14.99
N PHE A 194 15.65 -6.30 -14.00
CA PHE A 194 15.56 -4.92 -13.52
C PHE A 194 16.01 -3.91 -14.58
N THR A 195 15.35 -2.75 -14.63
CA THR A 195 15.74 -1.65 -15.51
C THR A 195 16.70 -0.69 -14.83
N SER A 196 17.24 0.26 -15.60
CA SER A 196 18.06 1.35 -15.07
C SER A 196 17.32 2.29 -14.11
N GLU A 197 15.98 2.24 -14.07
CA GLU A 197 15.17 3.09 -13.20
C GLU A 197 15.05 2.55 -11.76
N LEU A 198 15.55 1.35 -11.48
CA LEU A 198 15.53 0.73 -10.16
C LEU A 198 16.17 1.61 -9.07
N ASN A 199 17.22 2.36 -9.41
CA ASN A 199 17.94 3.25 -8.50
C ASN A 199 17.09 4.42 -7.96
N LYS A 200 16.00 4.76 -8.65
CA LYS A 200 15.03 5.78 -8.24
C LYS A 200 13.76 5.17 -7.63
N SER A 201 13.73 3.84 -7.48
CA SER A 201 12.53 3.15 -7.03
C SER A 201 12.21 3.44 -5.58
N ARG A 202 10.91 3.52 -5.29
CA ARG A 202 10.40 3.47 -3.91
C ARG A 202 10.21 2.02 -3.48
N MET A 203 9.65 1.21 -4.38
CA MET A 203 9.28 -0.19 -4.09
C MET A 203 10.43 -1.05 -3.58
N PHE A 204 11.62 -0.95 -4.18
CA PHE A 204 12.76 -1.80 -3.84
C PHE A 204 13.80 -1.10 -2.97
N LYS A 205 13.51 0.10 -2.46
CA LYS A 205 14.49 0.93 -1.74
C LYS A 205 15.07 0.25 -0.50
N ASP A 206 14.22 -0.44 0.25
CA ASP A 206 14.58 -1.06 1.54
C ASP A 206 14.84 -2.57 1.41
N PHE A 207 14.91 -3.10 0.18
CA PHE A 207 15.24 -4.51 -0.05
C PHE A 207 16.73 -4.76 0.22
N PRO A 208 17.08 -5.86 0.92
CA PRO A 208 18.47 -6.24 1.10
C PRO A 208 19.17 -6.48 -0.23
N ALA A 209 20.41 -6.00 -0.38
CA ALA A 209 21.17 -6.14 -1.62
C ALA A 209 21.27 -7.61 -2.10
N HIS A 210 21.47 -8.56 -1.19
CA HIS A 210 21.50 -9.99 -1.52
C HIS A 210 20.16 -10.49 -2.07
N LEU A 211 19.03 -10.00 -1.54
CA LEU A 211 17.70 -10.36 -2.03
C LEU A 211 17.44 -9.77 -3.42
N MET A 212 17.92 -8.54 -3.68
CA MET A 212 17.88 -7.95 -5.02
C MET A 212 18.72 -8.75 -6.02
N THR A 213 19.89 -9.24 -5.62
CA THR A 213 20.69 -10.16 -6.44
C THR A 213 19.96 -11.47 -6.71
N SER A 214 19.33 -12.08 -5.70
CA SER A 214 18.54 -13.30 -5.90
C SER A 214 17.33 -13.05 -6.82
N LEU A 215 16.61 -11.93 -6.65
CA LEU A 215 15.51 -11.55 -7.55
C LEU A 215 15.96 -11.41 -9.01
N ALA A 216 17.17 -10.92 -9.26
CA ALA A 216 17.69 -10.76 -10.61
C ALA A 216 18.12 -12.09 -11.27
N ASN A 217 18.46 -13.11 -10.48
CA ASN A 217 19.14 -14.32 -10.99
C ASN A 217 18.38 -15.63 -10.74
N GLU A 218 17.45 -15.67 -9.78
CA GLU A 218 16.71 -16.87 -9.38
C GLU A 218 15.23 -16.76 -9.79
N PRO A 219 14.57 -17.88 -10.12
CA PRO A 219 13.15 -17.89 -10.47
C PRO A 219 12.26 -17.70 -9.22
N LEU A 220 12.14 -16.47 -8.72
CA LEU A 220 11.46 -16.16 -7.45
C LEU A 220 10.05 -15.59 -7.60
N THR A 221 9.64 -15.24 -8.82
CA THR A 221 8.35 -14.57 -9.06
C THR A 221 7.38 -15.49 -9.80
N GLU A 222 6.23 -15.77 -9.18
CA GLU A 222 5.20 -16.61 -9.78
C GLU A 222 4.46 -15.84 -10.88
N ASN A 223 4.38 -16.43 -12.07
CA ASN A 223 3.61 -15.90 -13.19
C ASN A 223 2.55 -16.92 -13.60
N SER A 224 1.27 -16.51 -13.49
CA SER A 224 0.09 -17.27 -13.88
C SER A 224 -0.91 -16.43 -14.68
N HIS A 225 -0.42 -15.71 -15.69
CA HIS A 225 -1.21 -14.82 -16.56
C HIS A 225 -1.18 -15.28 -18.03
N LYS A 226 -2.17 -14.84 -18.81
CA LYS A 226 -2.27 -15.11 -20.27
C LYS A 226 -1.99 -13.86 -21.10
N TRP A 227 -2.03 -12.70 -20.45
CA TRP A 227 -1.98 -11.40 -21.05
C TRP A 227 -0.94 -10.57 -20.31
N SER A 228 -0.15 -9.82 -21.06
CA SER A 228 0.83 -8.89 -20.50
C SER A 228 0.90 -7.64 -21.35
N ILE A 229 1.35 -6.53 -20.77
CA ILE A 229 1.68 -5.35 -21.55
C ILE A 229 3.12 -5.45 -22.06
N THR A 230 3.30 -5.51 -23.38
CA THR A 230 4.65 -5.54 -23.96
C THR A 230 5.37 -4.23 -23.69
N THR A 231 6.70 -4.24 -23.59
CA THR A 231 7.49 -3.01 -23.43
C THR A 231 7.29 -2.06 -24.61
N LYS A 232 7.08 -2.59 -25.82
CA LYS A 232 6.70 -1.84 -27.02
C LYS A 232 5.35 -1.14 -26.86
N SER A 233 4.29 -1.85 -26.45
CA SER A 233 2.96 -1.27 -26.26
C SER A 233 2.95 -0.20 -25.16
N PHE A 234 3.67 -0.46 -24.06
CA PHE A 234 3.81 0.50 -22.97
C PHE A 234 4.53 1.77 -23.43
N LYS A 235 5.70 1.63 -24.06
CA LYS A 235 6.49 2.77 -24.57
C LYS A 235 5.82 3.49 -25.75
N GLY A 236 4.89 2.84 -26.45
CA GLY A 236 4.07 3.46 -27.49
C GLY A 236 2.88 4.26 -26.96
N ASN A 237 2.62 4.26 -25.64
CA ASN A 237 1.52 4.98 -25.03
C ASN A 237 2.05 6.11 -24.12
N GLU A 238 1.80 7.36 -24.51
CA GLU A 238 2.30 8.53 -23.76
C GLU A 238 1.71 8.67 -22.35
N LYS A 239 0.47 8.23 -22.12
CA LYS A 239 -0.13 8.26 -20.77
C LYS A 239 0.60 7.33 -19.82
N LEU A 240 0.88 6.09 -20.25
CA LEU A 240 1.64 5.12 -19.46
C LEU A 240 3.07 5.57 -19.21
N LYS A 241 3.79 6.03 -20.25
CA LYS A 241 5.16 6.54 -20.12
C LYS A 241 5.27 7.69 -19.14
N LYS A 242 4.31 8.62 -19.18
CA LYS A 242 4.32 9.79 -18.28
C LYS A 242 3.94 9.41 -16.85
N PHE A 243 3.10 8.40 -16.68
CA PHE A 243 2.58 8.05 -15.36
C PHE A 243 3.47 7.05 -14.60
N TYR A 244 4.04 6.05 -15.28
CA TYR A 244 4.73 4.92 -14.67
C TYR A 244 6.21 4.82 -15.02
N ARG A 245 6.99 4.49 -14.01
CA ARG A 245 8.34 3.94 -14.11
C ARG A 245 8.27 2.43 -14.26
N ILE A 246 8.97 1.87 -15.24
CA ILE A 246 9.17 0.42 -15.38
C ILE A 246 10.33 0.00 -14.48
N LEU A 247 10.07 -0.79 -13.45
CA LEU A 247 11.11 -1.28 -12.52
C LEU A 247 11.73 -2.59 -12.98
N SER A 248 10.93 -3.47 -13.57
CA SER A 248 11.40 -4.71 -14.17
C SER A 248 10.61 -5.11 -15.40
N THR A 249 11.26 -5.88 -16.27
CA THR A 249 10.67 -6.57 -17.41
C THR A 249 10.91 -8.07 -17.29
N ASN A 250 10.22 -8.84 -18.12
CA ASN A 250 10.42 -10.26 -18.32
C ASN A 250 10.18 -10.63 -19.78
N THR A 251 10.57 -11.83 -20.19
CA THR A 251 10.32 -12.36 -21.53
C THR A 251 9.65 -13.72 -21.44
N ASP A 252 8.71 -14.00 -22.35
CA ASP A 252 8.14 -15.34 -22.55
C ASP A 252 8.91 -16.17 -23.59
N GLY A 253 10.09 -15.68 -24.00
CA GLY A 253 10.90 -16.22 -25.09
C GLY A 253 10.64 -15.58 -26.46
N GLN A 254 9.51 -14.87 -26.62
CA GLN A 254 9.15 -14.18 -27.87
C GLN A 254 8.91 -12.68 -27.67
N LYS A 255 8.27 -12.31 -26.56
CA LYS A 255 7.86 -10.94 -26.25
C LYS A 255 8.41 -10.53 -24.90
N GLU A 256 9.09 -9.38 -24.89
CA GLU A 256 9.41 -8.69 -23.64
C GLU A 256 8.15 -7.95 -23.13
N PHE A 257 7.84 -8.13 -21.86
CA PHE A 257 6.72 -7.51 -21.18
C PHE A 257 7.13 -6.83 -19.87
N VAL A 258 6.37 -5.82 -19.47
CA VAL A 258 6.56 -5.12 -18.20
C VAL A 258 6.06 -6.00 -17.08
N SER A 259 6.90 -6.25 -16.07
CA SER A 259 6.55 -7.12 -14.94
C SER A 259 6.38 -6.38 -13.61
N THR A 260 7.01 -5.21 -13.43
CA THR A 260 6.84 -4.38 -12.24
C THR A 260 6.86 -2.89 -12.59
N VAL A 261 5.94 -2.11 -12.03
CA VAL A 261 5.85 -0.66 -12.18
C VAL A 261 5.58 0.04 -10.86
N GLU A 262 5.97 1.30 -10.81
CA GLU A 262 5.49 2.28 -9.84
C GLU A 262 5.19 3.59 -10.56
N ALA A 263 4.20 4.36 -10.11
CA ALA A 263 3.93 5.67 -10.69
C ALA A 263 5.00 6.70 -10.25
N TYR A 264 5.30 7.68 -11.09
CA TYR A 264 6.29 8.70 -10.73
C TYR A 264 5.81 9.55 -9.54
N ASP A 265 4.61 10.11 -9.67
CA ASP A 265 4.10 11.14 -8.76
C ASP A 265 3.00 10.66 -7.81
N TYR A 266 2.50 9.44 -8.01
CA TYR A 266 1.42 8.85 -7.19
C TYR A 266 1.90 7.57 -6.48
N PRO A 267 1.36 7.21 -5.31
CA PRO A 267 1.63 5.93 -4.67
C PRO A 267 0.82 4.79 -5.31
N VAL A 268 0.97 4.63 -6.62
CA VAL A 268 0.33 3.56 -7.40
C VAL A 268 1.41 2.57 -7.83
N TYR A 269 1.20 1.30 -7.51
CA TYR A 269 2.17 0.21 -7.66
C TYR A 269 1.54 -0.96 -8.39
N GLY A 270 2.34 -1.68 -9.17
CA GLY A 270 1.83 -2.82 -9.91
C GLY A 270 2.87 -3.90 -10.15
N THR A 271 2.45 -5.15 -9.98
CA THR A 271 3.22 -6.36 -10.30
C THR A 271 2.38 -7.24 -11.21
N GLN A 272 2.93 -7.67 -12.34
CA GLN A 272 2.27 -8.64 -13.22
C GLN A 272 2.31 -10.07 -12.63
N TRP A 273 3.34 -10.32 -11.82
CA TRP A 273 3.58 -11.56 -11.08
C TRP A 273 2.91 -11.52 -9.70
N HIS A 274 2.88 -12.67 -9.02
CA HIS A 274 2.14 -12.89 -7.78
C HIS A 274 3.07 -13.00 -6.55
N PRO A 275 3.35 -11.88 -5.84
CA PRO A 275 4.21 -11.94 -4.64
C PRO A 275 3.59 -12.75 -3.51
N GLU A 276 2.26 -12.85 -3.42
CA GLU A 276 1.57 -13.52 -2.31
C GLU A 276 1.72 -15.05 -2.33
N LYS A 277 1.97 -15.65 -3.50
CA LYS A 277 1.87 -17.11 -3.66
C LYS A 277 3.01 -17.86 -2.98
N ASN A 278 4.22 -17.31 -2.99
CA ASN A 278 5.43 -18.01 -2.53
C ASN A 278 5.27 -18.51 -1.09
N ALA A 279 4.65 -17.73 -0.20
CA ALA A 279 4.49 -18.11 1.21
C ALA A 279 3.16 -18.81 1.53
N PHE A 280 2.14 -18.71 0.67
CA PHE A 280 0.76 -19.01 1.05
C PHE A 280 0.00 -19.96 0.13
N GLU A 281 0.55 -20.33 -1.04
CA GLU A 281 -0.12 -21.22 -2.01
C GLU A 281 0.76 -22.41 -2.41
N TRP A 282 0.32 -23.64 -2.14
CA TRP A 282 1.08 -24.88 -2.37
C TRP A 282 0.53 -25.74 -3.51
N THR A 283 -0.40 -25.18 -4.29
CA THR A 283 -1.24 -25.95 -5.21
C THR A 283 -0.57 -26.31 -6.53
N ARG A 284 0.59 -25.71 -6.86
CA ARG A 284 1.27 -25.91 -8.14
C ARG A 284 2.79 -26.06 -7.95
N PRO A 285 3.45 -27.00 -8.67
CA PRO A 285 4.86 -27.31 -8.46
C PRO A 285 5.82 -26.21 -8.93
N TYR A 286 5.36 -25.27 -9.77
CA TYR A 286 6.18 -24.16 -10.25
C TYR A 286 6.15 -22.95 -9.31
N ILE A 287 5.36 -22.96 -8.23
CA ILE A 287 5.33 -21.84 -7.28
C ILE A 287 6.65 -21.88 -6.49
N PRO A 288 7.42 -20.77 -6.46
CA PRO A 288 8.70 -20.78 -5.79
C PRO A 288 8.53 -20.69 -4.27
N HIS A 289 9.12 -21.65 -3.55
CA HIS A 289 9.09 -21.76 -2.09
C HIS A 289 10.48 -21.65 -1.45
N THR A 290 11.49 -21.17 -2.19
CA THR A 290 12.84 -20.98 -1.64
C THR A 290 12.85 -19.88 -0.57
N PRO A 291 13.81 -19.89 0.37
CA PRO A 291 13.89 -18.86 1.40
C PRO A 291 13.90 -17.42 0.85
N SER A 292 14.56 -17.20 -0.29
CA SER A 292 14.58 -15.90 -0.98
C SER A 292 13.20 -15.56 -1.56
N ALA A 293 12.46 -16.53 -2.12
CA ALA A 293 11.09 -16.32 -2.60
C ALA A 293 10.14 -15.92 -1.46
N ILE A 294 10.26 -16.55 -0.28
CA ILE A 294 9.46 -16.20 0.90
C ILE A 294 9.81 -14.79 1.40
N LYS A 295 11.10 -14.45 1.46
CA LYS A 295 11.54 -13.09 1.82
C LYS A 295 11.00 -12.05 0.83
N THR A 296 11.01 -12.33 -0.48
CA THR A 296 10.41 -11.45 -1.48
C THR A 296 8.95 -11.15 -1.16
N THR A 297 8.14 -12.16 -0.81
CA THR A 297 6.75 -11.95 -0.38
C THR A 297 6.66 -10.96 0.78
N PHE A 298 7.45 -11.18 1.83
CA PHE A 298 7.42 -10.31 3.00
C PHE A 298 7.84 -8.87 2.67
N TYR A 299 8.95 -8.66 1.97
CA TYR A 299 9.44 -7.30 1.68
C TYR A 299 8.52 -6.52 0.74
N MET A 300 7.84 -7.20 -0.19
CA MET A 300 6.82 -6.57 -1.04
C MET A 300 5.60 -6.15 -0.21
N ALA A 301 5.18 -6.98 0.75
CA ALA A 301 4.08 -6.65 1.67
C ALA A 301 4.46 -5.50 2.61
N ASP A 302 5.65 -5.57 3.23
CA ASP A 302 6.18 -4.56 4.14
C ASP A 302 6.25 -3.19 3.47
N PHE A 303 6.77 -3.13 2.24
CA PHE A 303 6.75 -1.91 1.44
C PHE A 303 5.33 -1.33 1.33
N PHE A 304 4.36 -2.11 0.84
CA PHE A 304 3.01 -1.60 0.60
C PHE A 304 2.27 -1.24 1.89
N VAL A 305 2.46 -1.99 2.97
CA VAL A 305 1.89 -1.65 4.28
C VAL A 305 2.51 -0.36 4.81
N ASN A 306 3.82 -0.15 4.65
CA ASN A 306 4.47 1.12 5.05
C ASN A 306 4.01 2.32 4.20
N GLU A 307 3.60 2.11 2.95
CA GLU A 307 2.89 3.14 2.17
C GLU A 307 1.52 3.46 2.80
N ALA A 308 0.76 2.44 3.23
CA ALA A 308 -0.57 2.63 3.84
C ALA A 308 -0.49 3.34 5.19
N LYS A 309 0.60 3.16 5.96
CA LYS A 309 0.85 3.88 7.22
C LYS A 309 0.96 5.41 7.07
N LYS A 310 1.12 5.90 5.84
CA LYS A 310 1.14 7.35 5.52
C LYS A 310 -0.25 7.94 5.33
N SER A 311 -1.27 7.10 5.13
CA SER A 311 -2.67 7.52 5.13
C SER A 311 -3.19 7.65 6.55
N LEU A 312 -3.92 8.75 6.82
CA LEU A 312 -4.54 9.03 8.13
C LEU A 312 -6.03 8.72 8.16
N HIS A 313 -6.54 8.02 7.15
CA HIS A 313 -7.92 7.54 7.11
C HIS A 313 -8.22 6.58 8.27
N SER A 314 -9.46 6.63 8.75
CA SER A 314 -9.97 5.78 9.81
C SER A 314 -11.49 5.66 9.71
N PHE A 315 -12.04 4.54 10.17
CA PHE A 315 -13.49 4.41 10.36
C PHE A 315 -14.03 5.44 11.34
N SER A 316 -15.33 5.74 11.22
CA SER A 316 -15.99 6.75 12.07
C SER A 316 -16.14 6.28 13.52
N SER A 317 -16.20 4.96 13.74
CA SER A 317 -16.28 4.32 15.04
C SER A 317 -15.56 2.97 15.05
N GLN A 318 -15.21 2.50 16.25
CA GLN A 318 -14.64 1.18 16.44
C GLN A 318 -15.60 0.05 16.04
N GLU A 319 -16.91 0.25 16.21
CA GLU A 319 -17.93 -0.73 15.84
C GLU A 319 -18.01 -0.92 14.32
N GLU A 320 -18.04 0.18 13.55
CA GLU A 320 -17.99 0.10 12.08
C GLU A 320 -16.70 -0.58 11.59
N GLU A 321 -15.57 -0.24 12.22
CA GLU A 321 -14.29 -0.89 11.92
C GLU A 321 -14.39 -2.41 12.16
N GLN A 322 -14.82 -2.81 13.36
CA GLN A 322 -14.92 -4.22 13.74
C GLN A 322 -15.82 -5.00 12.81
N ASN A 323 -16.95 -4.43 12.39
CA ASN A 323 -17.90 -5.07 11.48
C ASN A 323 -17.40 -5.17 10.03
N ALA A 324 -16.47 -4.30 9.61
CA ALA A 324 -15.93 -4.29 8.26
C ALA A 324 -14.76 -5.26 8.06
N LEU A 325 -14.08 -5.69 9.13
CA LEU A 325 -12.85 -6.48 9.02
C LEU A 325 -13.08 -7.89 8.45
N ILE A 326 -12.04 -8.41 7.80
CA ILE A 326 -12.01 -9.78 7.27
C ILE A 326 -12.22 -10.86 8.37
N TYR A 327 -12.01 -10.50 9.63
CA TYR A 327 -12.20 -11.40 10.79
C TYR A 327 -13.65 -11.86 10.99
N ASN A 328 -14.63 -11.18 10.37
CA ASN A 328 -16.03 -11.60 10.37
C ASN A 328 -16.33 -12.71 9.35
N TYR A 329 -15.34 -13.11 8.55
CA TYR A 329 -15.51 -14.07 7.46
C TYR A 329 -14.64 -15.31 7.70
N SER A 330 -15.13 -16.47 7.29
CA SER A 330 -14.39 -17.74 7.36
C SER A 330 -14.04 -18.23 5.96
N PRO A 331 -12.76 -18.52 5.65
CA PRO A 331 -12.39 -19.03 4.35
C PRO A 331 -12.73 -20.52 4.23
N SER A 332 -13.09 -20.95 3.03
CA SER A 332 -13.24 -22.37 2.67
C SER A 332 -11.91 -22.96 2.19
N TYR A 333 -11.62 -24.21 2.54
CA TYR A 333 -10.52 -24.95 1.93
C TYR A 333 -10.88 -25.34 0.49
N THR A 334 -10.02 -24.97 -0.47
CA THR A 334 -10.23 -25.15 -1.91
C THR A 334 -9.05 -25.76 -2.65
N GLY A 335 -7.95 -26.09 -1.95
CA GLY A 335 -6.70 -26.55 -2.58
C GLY A 335 -6.83 -27.79 -3.47
N LYS A 336 -7.87 -28.61 -3.26
CA LYS A 336 -8.16 -29.80 -4.10
C LYS A 336 -8.73 -29.48 -5.48
N THR A 337 -9.44 -28.36 -5.63
CA THR A 337 -10.22 -28.03 -6.84
C THR A 337 -9.85 -26.68 -7.46
N SER A 338 -9.04 -25.90 -6.77
CA SER A 338 -8.66 -24.53 -7.13
C SER A 338 -7.14 -24.38 -7.32
N ILE A 339 -6.71 -23.21 -7.79
CA ILE A 339 -5.31 -22.73 -7.72
C ILE A 339 -4.98 -22.08 -6.37
N PHE A 340 -5.96 -22.00 -5.48
CA PHE A 340 -5.83 -21.41 -4.15
C PHE A 340 -6.12 -22.44 -3.06
N GLU A 341 -5.30 -22.46 -2.01
CA GLU A 341 -5.51 -23.31 -0.83
C GLU A 341 -6.80 -22.95 -0.11
N GLN A 342 -7.06 -21.66 0.04
CA GLN A 342 -8.20 -21.12 0.76
C GLN A 342 -8.80 -19.91 0.05
N ILE A 343 -10.14 -19.82 0.07
CA ILE A 343 -10.90 -18.72 -0.52
C ILE A 343 -11.94 -18.22 0.47
N TYR A 344 -12.02 -16.91 0.65
CA TYR A 344 -13.17 -16.24 1.24
C TYR A 344 -14.22 -16.05 0.16
N TYR A 345 -15.44 -16.52 0.40
CA TYR A 345 -16.59 -16.30 -0.48
C TYR A 345 -17.53 -15.28 0.14
N PHE A 346 -18.20 -14.51 -0.72
CA PHE A 346 -19.11 -13.45 -0.33
C PHE A 346 -20.38 -13.50 -1.19
N GLU A 347 -21.47 -13.01 -0.62
CA GLU A 347 -22.75 -12.82 -1.31
C GLU A 347 -22.81 -11.50 -2.08
#